data_AF-A0A7E5VEZ2-F1
#
_entry.id   AF-A0A7E5VEZ2-F1
#
_cell.length_a   1.000
_cell.length_b   1.000
_cell.length_c   1.000
_cell.angle_alpha   90.00
_cell.angle_beta   90.00
_cell.angle_gamma   90.00
#
_symmetry.space_group_name_H-M   'P 1'
#
loop_
_entity.id
_entity.type
_entity.pdbx_description
1 polymer ?
#
loop_
_entity_poly.entity_id
_entity_poly.type
_entity_poly.pdbx_seq_one_letter_code
_entity_poly.pdbx_strand_id
1 'polypeptide(L)'
;MFLFKLFIFMLSVLFCCATCEPKNETQPSTKSLIHKFETDATSSRTQQEYDRNQMRSWADAFQVQRLEACVQYRLQMIKHQEHNFKSDRNSKWNDCLYAHRNDTRQAATQYYSSEQQCLRQAASEDTEQRENVELWEKQVANPYLFLIYECENRSLEERVQMQNDKFDELIHRLLQLKQVAMSSLQDYYRSSQTSLESCLKTCLSEYLDRVRAIMSVLNKCYSIT
;
A
#
# COMPACT_ATOMS: atom_id res chain seq x y z
N MET A 1 21.18 -14.62 60.02
CA MET A 1 19.78 -14.66 59.55
C MET A 1 19.61 -14.60 58.02
N PHE A 2 20.59 -14.11 57.25
CA PHE A 2 20.54 -14.09 55.77
C PHE A 2 20.85 -15.44 55.10
N LEU A 3 21.78 -16.23 55.66
CA LEU A 3 22.17 -17.54 55.11
C LEU A 3 21.05 -18.60 55.20
N PHE A 4 20.20 -18.54 56.23
CA PHE A 4 19.07 -19.46 56.39
C PHE A 4 17.94 -19.18 55.37
N LYS A 5 17.72 -17.90 55.02
CA LYS A 5 16.76 -17.51 53.98
C LYS A 5 17.26 -17.89 52.58
N LEU A 6 18.57 -17.81 52.33
CA LEU A 6 19.20 -18.26 51.08
C LEU A 6 19.09 -19.80 50.92
N PHE A 7 19.27 -20.55 52.02
CA PHE A 7 19.15 -22.01 51.99
C PHE A 7 17.71 -22.48 51.72
N ILE A 8 16.71 -21.82 52.32
CA ILE A 8 15.29 -22.11 52.06
C ILE A 8 14.90 -21.72 50.63
N PHE A 9 15.41 -20.59 50.10
CA PHE A 9 15.13 -20.16 48.74
C PHE A 9 15.72 -21.12 47.70
N MET A 10 16.95 -21.60 47.92
CA MET A 10 17.60 -22.60 47.07
C MET A 10 16.88 -23.96 47.14
N LEU A 11 16.37 -24.35 48.32
CA LEU A 11 15.54 -25.55 48.47
C LEU A 11 14.21 -25.43 47.71
N SER A 12 13.53 -24.28 47.72
CA SER A 12 12.30 -24.09 46.93
C SER A 12 12.53 -24.11 45.42
N VAL A 13 13.66 -23.61 44.94
CA VAL A 13 14.04 -23.66 43.51
C VAL A 13 14.43 -25.07 43.09
N LEU A 14 15.15 -25.81 43.94
CA LEU A 14 15.50 -27.21 43.69
C LEU A 14 14.28 -28.14 43.79
N PHE A 15 13.30 -27.84 44.66
CA PHE A 15 12.05 -28.61 44.73
C PHE A 15 11.13 -28.35 43.53
N CYS A 16 11.08 -27.11 43.01
CA CYS A 16 10.38 -26.80 41.76
C CYS A 16 10.99 -27.53 40.55
N CYS A 17 12.32 -27.73 40.52
CA CYS A 17 12.96 -28.54 39.48
C CYS A 17 12.72 -30.05 39.66
N ALA A 18 12.54 -30.53 40.90
CA ALA A 18 12.29 -31.94 41.22
C ALA A 18 10.84 -32.39 40.96
N THR A 19 9.88 -31.46 40.86
CA THR A 19 8.49 -31.74 40.51
C THR A 19 8.18 -31.55 39.02
N CYS A 20 9.20 -31.46 38.16
CA CYS A 20 9.03 -31.78 36.75
C CYS A 20 8.82 -33.29 36.61
N GLU A 21 7.65 -33.76 37.05
CA GLU A 21 7.05 -35.00 36.60
C GLU A 21 7.12 -35.03 35.07
N PRO A 22 7.61 -36.11 34.45
CA PRO A 22 7.44 -36.30 33.03
C PRO A 22 5.93 -36.48 32.80
N LYS A 23 5.24 -35.39 32.49
CA LYS A 23 3.86 -35.45 32.04
C LYS A 23 3.84 -36.32 30.78
N ASN A 24 3.31 -37.54 30.96
CA ASN A 24 2.82 -38.39 29.89
C ASN A 24 1.71 -37.68 29.13
N GLU A 25 2.09 -36.77 28.25
CA GLU A 25 1.27 -36.23 27.17
C GLU A 25 2.21 -36.04 25.99
N THR A 26 2.29 -37.07 25.13
CA THR A 26 2.60 -36.98 23.69
C THR A 26 3.48 -35.80 23.25
N GLN A 27 4.62 -35.57 23.92
CA GLN A 27 5.52 -34.50 23.50
C GLN A 27 6.17 -34.93 22.18
N PRO A 28 6.09 -34.11 21.13
CA PRO A 28 6.81 -34.40 19.90
C PRO A 28 8.28 -34.59 20.25
N SER A 29 8.92 -35.64 19.73
CA SER A 29 10.35 -35.86 19.94
C SER A 29 11.13 -34.57 19.65
N THR A 30 12.17 -34.28 20.44
CA THR A 30 12.96 -33.06 20.30
C THR A 30 13.48 -32.83 18.88
N LYS A 31 13.72 -33.93 18.16
CA LYS A 31 14.06 -33.95 16.72
C LYS A 31 12.92 -33.48 15.82
N SER A 32 11.69 -33.91 16.07
CA SER A 32 10.50 -33.42 15.34
C SER A 32 10.20 -31.96 15.60
N LEU A 33 10.55 -31.44 16.78
CA LEU A 33 10.43 -30.03 17.12
C LEU A 33 11.42 -29.14 16.38
N ILE A 34 12.70 -29.53 16.35
CA ILE A 34 13.71 -28.81 15.55
C ILE A 34 13.31 -28.77 14.08
N HIS A 35 12.89 -29.92 13.53
CA HIS A 35 12.46 -30.01 12.14
C HIS A 35 11.27 -29.08 11.85
N LYS A 36 10.31 -28.97 12.78
CA LYS A 36 9.18 -28.04 12.66
C LYS A 36 9.67 -26.58 12.60
N PHE A 37 10.54 -26.17 13.52
CA PHE A 37 11.08 -24.79 13.53
C PHE A 37 11.91 -24.47 12.28
N GLU A 38 12.72 -25.40 11.79
CA GLU A 38 13.47 -25.22 10.54
C GLU A 38 12.52 -25.08 9.34
N THR A 39 11.46 -25.88 9.30
CA THR A 39 10.42 -25.82 8.26
C THR A 39 9.67 -24.49 8.32
N ASP A 40 9.29 -24.03 9.51
CA ASP A 40 8.56 -22.78 9.73
C ASP A 40 9.43 -21.56 9.37
N ALA A 41 10.71 -21.57 9.75
CA ALA A 41 11.67 -20.51 9.41
C ALA A 41 11.90 -20.43 7.88
N THR A 42 12.06 -21.58 7.23
CA THR A 42 12.24 -21.65 5.77
C THR A 42 10.99 -21.16 5.04
N SER A 43 9.81 -21.63 5.46
CA SER A 43 8.51 -21.22 4.90
C SER A 43 8.26 -19.72 5.08
N SER A 44 8.65 -19.15 6.23
CA SER A 44 8.56 -17.72 6.50
C SER A 44 9.45 -16.90 5.55
N ARG A 45 10.70 -17.33 5.31
CA ARG A 45 11.61 -16.69 4.34
C ARG A 45 11.04 -16.71 2.93
N THR A 46 10.56 -17.87 2.47
CA THR A 46 9.96 -17.98 1.13
C THR A 46 8.70 -17.13 1.00
N GLN A 47 7.88 -17.05 2.06
CA GLN A 47 6.70 -16.20 2.07
C GLN A 47 7.07 -14.72 2.01
N GLN A 48 8.13 -14.29 2.70
CA GLN A 48 8.60 -12.91 2.63
C GLN A 48 9.08 -12.52 1.24
N GLU A 49 9.79 -13.40 0.55
CA GLU A 49 10.21 -13.16 -0.84
C GLU A 49 8.99 -13.08 -1.78
N TYR A 50 8.02 -13.98 -1.60
CA TYR A 50 6.77 -13.95 -2.35
C TYR A 50 6.00 -12.64 -2.14
N ASP A 51 5.83 -12.21 -0.89
CA ASP A 51 5.09 -10.98 -0.56
C ASP A 51 5.77 -9.75 -1.15
N ARG A 52 7.11 -9.69 -1.15
CA ARG A 52 7.86 -8.60 -1.79
C ARG A 52 7.63 -8.55 -3.30
N ASN A 53 7.66 -9.70 -3.96
CA ASN A 53 7.38 -9.78 -5.39
C ASN A 53 5.93 -9.39 -5.69
N GLN A 54 4.99 -9.80 -4.84
CA GLN A 54 3.59 -9.43 -4.95
C GLN A 54 3.38 -7.92 -4.77
N MET A 55 4.00 -7.30 -3.76
CA MET A 55 3.91 -5.84 -3.54
C MET A 55 4.46 -5.05 -4.73
N ARG A 56 5.57 -5.49 -5.32
CA ARG A 56 6.11 -4.89 -6.55
C ARG A 56 5.14 -5.02 -7.72
N SER A 57 4.61 -6.22 -7.94
CA SER A 57 3.62 -6.48 -9.00
C SER A 57 2.37 -5.61 -8.84
N TRP A 58 1.87 -5.43 -7.61
CA TRP A 58 0.77 -4.52 -7.33
C TRP A 58 1.13 -3.08 -7.66
N ALA A 59 2.28 -2.59 -7.17
CA ALA A 59 2.72 -1.24 -7.46
C ALA A 59 2.78 -0.97 -8.97
N ASP A 60 3.36 -1.90 -9.75
CA ASP A 60 3.45 -1.77 -11.21
C ASP A 60 2.06 -1.78 -11.87
N ALA A 61 1.18 -2.70 -11.46
CA ALA A 61 -0.18 -2.77 -11.98
C ALA A 61 -0.97 -1.49 -11.71
N PHE A 62 -0.86 -0.91 -10.51
CA PHE A 62 -1.53 0.33 -10.17
C PHE A 62 -0.95 1.54 -10.93
N GLN A 63 0.35 1.58 -11.20
CA GLN A 63 0.93 2.62 -12.07
C GLN A 63 0.34 2.57 -13.50
N VAL A 64 0.17 1.36 -14.05
CA VAL A 64 -0.48 1.18 -15.35
C VAL A 64 -1.94 1.63 -15.31
N GLN A 65 -2.71 1.24 -14.29
CA GLN A 65 -4.12 1.65 -14.14
C GLN A 65 -4.28 3.16 -14.03
N ARG A 66 -3.37 3.84 -13.32
CA ARG A 66 -3.38 5.32 -13.24
C ARG A 66 -3.12 5.97 -14.59
N LEU A 67 -2.15 5.44 -15.35
CA LEU A 67 -1.86 5.93 -16.69
C LEU A 67 -3.08 5.73 -17.61
N GLU A 68 -3.71 4.55 -17.57
CA GLU A 68 -4.91 4.25 -18.33
C GLU A 68 -6.04 5.24 -18.01
N ALA A 69 -6.30 5.50 -16.72
CA ALA A 69 -7.30 6.48 -16.30
C ALA A 69 -6.99 7.88 -16.87
N CYS A 70 -5.76 8.39 -16.71
CA CYS A 70 -5.36 9.68 -17.27
C CYS A 70 -5.56 9.74 -18.79
N VAL A 71 -5.14 8.71 -19.52
CA VAL A 71 -5.31 8.64 -20.98
C VAL A 71 -6.80 8.69 -21.34
N GLN A 72 -7.65 7.93 -20.66
CA GLN A 72 -9.09 7.93 -20.91
C GLN A 72 -9.70 9.33 -20.73
N TYR A 73 -9.42 10.03 -19.63
CA TYR A 73 -9.97 11.36 -19.38
C TYR A 73 -9.40 12.42 -20.33
N ARG A 74 -8.11 12.35 -20.67
CA ARG A 74 -7.48 13.23 -21.67
C ARG A 74 -8.11 13.06 -23.05
N LEU A 75 -8.38 11.83 -23.48
CA LEU A 75 -9.04 11.58 -24.77
C LEU A 75 -10.44 12.20 -24.82
N GLN A 76 -11.20 12.14 -23.72
CA GLN A 76 -12.50 12.84 -23.63
C GLN A 76 -12.33 14.35 -23.72
N MET A 77 -11.36 14.92 -23.00
CA MET A 77 -11.07 16.35 -23.04
C MET A 77 -10.70 16.82 -24.47
N ILE A 78 -9.82 16.09 -25.18
CA ILE A 78 -9.42 16.37 -26.56
C ILE A 78 -10.62 16.33 -27.52
N LYS A 79 -11.49 15.32 -27.38
CA LYS A 79 -12.72 15.21 -28.20
C LYS A 79 -13.61 16.45 -28.10
N HIS A 80 -13.61 17.10 -26.95
CA HIS A 80 -14.38 18.32 -26.69
C HIS A 80 -13.60 19.61 -26.95
N GLN A 81 -12.31 19.52 -27.29
CA GLN A 81 -11.47 20.65 -27.69
C GLN A 81 -11.62 20.97 -29.18
N GLU A 82 -11.76 19.95 -30.01
CA GLU A 82 -11.76 20.08 -31.46
C GLU A 82 -13.14 20.48 -31.99
N HIS A 83 -13.22 21.71 -32.50
CA HIS A 83 -14.42 22.22 -33.16
C HIS A 83 -14.06 22.82 -34.52
N ASN A 84 -14.67 22.27 -35.58
CA ASN A 84 -14.47 22.73 -36.95
C ASN A 84 -15.51 23.78 -37.32
N PHE A 85 -15.14 25.05 -37.13
CA PHE A 85 -15.94 26.18 -37.58
C PHE A 85 -15.38 26.81 -38.86
N LYS A 86 -16.29 27.10 -39.79
CA LYS A 86 -16.04 27.84 -41.03
C LYS A 86 -15.67 29.30 -40.75
N SER A 87 -14.63 29.85 -41.38
CA SER A 87 -14.07 31.20 -41.14
C SER A 87 -14.53 32.27 -42.14
N ASP A 88 -15.58 31.97 -42.90
CA ASP A 88 -15.94 32.64 -44.16
C ASP A 88 -17.24 33.48 -44.05
N ARG A 89 -17.62 33.93 -42.83
CA ARG A 89 -18.78 34.80 -42.61
C ARG A 89 -18.48 36.30 -42.67
N ASN A 90 -17.93 36.88 -41.59
CA ASN A 90 -17.60 38.31 -41.50
C ASN A 90 -16.47 38.53 -40.47
N SER A 91 -15.91 39.75 -40.41
CA SER A 91 -14.79 40.09 -39.52
C SER A 91 -15.11 39.81 -38.04
N LYS A 92 -16.29 40.22 -37.58
CA LYS A 92 -16.75 40.01 -36.19
C LYS A 92 -16.84 38.53 -35.82
N TRP A 93 -17.29 37.68 -36.74
CA TRP A 93 -17.31 36.23 -36.57
C TRP A 93 -15.90 35.66 -36.44
N ASN A 94 -14.96 36.14 -37.25
CA ASN A 94 -13.56 35.72 -37.17
C ASN A 94 -12.90 36.12 -35.85
N ASP A 95 -13.22 37.31 -35.32
CA ASP A 95 -12.78 37.75 -33.99
C ASP A 95 -13.33 36.83 -32.90
N CYS A 96 -14.62 36.47 -32.97
CA CYS A 96 -15.22 35.53 -32.01
C CYS A 96 -14.62 34.10 -32.12
N LEU A 97 -14.30 33.63 -33.33
CA LEU A 97 -13.62 32.35 -33.53
C LEU A 97 -12.20 32.37 -32.95
N TYR A 98 -11.49 33.48 -33.08
CA TYR A 98 -10.17 33.65 -32.47
C TYR A 98 -10.26 33.61 -30.95
N ALA A 99 -11.19 34.37 -30.35
CA ALA A 99 -11.44 34.35 -28.91
C ALA A 99 -11.81 32.95 -28.41
N HIS A 100 -12.76 32.29 -29.06
CA HIS A 100 -13.14 30.90 -28.76
C HIS A 100 -11.93 29.97 -28.72
N ARG A 101 -11.08 29.98 -29.75
CA ARG A 101 -9.89 29.11 -29.80
C ARG A 101 -8.92 29.40 -28.66
N ASN A 102 -8.76 30.68 -28.28
CA ASN A 102 -7.91 31.06 -27.18
C ASN A 102 -8.47 30.58 -25.83
N ASP A 103 -9.76 30.78 -25.61
CA ASP A 103 -10.44 30.38 -24.37
C ASP A 103 -10.46 28.86 -24.20
N THR A 104 -10.70 28.10 -25.28
CA THR A 104 -10.62 26.64 -25.25
C THR A 104 -9.20 26.16 -24.91
N ARG A 105 -8.16 26.78 -25.48
CA ARG A 105 -6.76 26.47 -25.12
C ARG A 105 -6.48 26.76 -23.64
N GLN A 106 -6.98 27.88 -23.13
CA GLN A 106 -6.83 28.22 -21.71
C GLN A 106 -7.54 27.21 -20.80
N ALA A 107 -8.75 26.77 -21.17
CA ALA A 107 -9.47 25.73 -20.43
C ALA A 107 -8.71 24.40 -20.44
N ALA A 108 -8.08 24.02 -21.57
CA ALA A 108 -7.24 22.83 -21.64
C ALA A 108 -5.99 22.94 -20.74
N THR A 109 -5.33 24.10 -20.71
CA THR A 109 -4.20 24.34 -19.79
C THR A 109 -4.63 24.19 -18.33
N GLN A 110 -5.82 24.70 -17.96
CA GLN A 110 -6.37 24.54 -16.62
C GLN A 110 -6.64 23.07 -16.28
N TYR A 111 -7.22 22.32 -17.23
CA TYR A 111 -7.42 20.88 -17.07
C TYR A 111 -6.10 20.14 -16.76
N TYR A 112 -5.03 20.39 -17.53
CA TYR A 112 -3.74 19.76 -17.27
C TYR A 112 -3.14 20.14 -15.92
N SER A 113 -3.34 21.39 -15.48
CA SER A 113 -2.91 21.84 -14.16
C SER A 113 -3.65 21.09 -13.05
N SER A 114 -4.98 20.95 -13.16
CA SER A 114 -5.79 20.22 -12.16
C SER A 114 -5.47 18.73 -12.16
N GLU A 115 -5.32 18.11 -13.33
CA GLU A 115 -4.87 16.72 -13.46
C GLU A 115 -3.51 16.51 -12.77
N GLN A 116 -2.55 17.41 -12.99
CA GLN A 116 -1.24 17.33 -12.35
C GLN A 116 -1.34 17.38 -10.82
N GLN A 117 -2.27 18.18 -10.27
CA GLN A 117 -2.51 18.22 -8.83
C GLN A 117 -3.07 16.90 -8.32
N CYS A 118 -4.06 16.31 -8.99
CA CYS A 118 -4.58 14.98 -8.65
C CYS A 118 -3.46 13.93 -8.61
N LEU A 119 -2.59 13.93 -9.62
CA LEU A 119 -1.46 12.99 -9.71
C LEU A 119 -0.42 13.20 -8.61
N ARG A 120 -0.11 14.46 -8.26
CA ARG A 120 0.82 14.76 -7.16
C ARG A 120 0.29 14.28 -5.83
N GLN A 121 -1.01 14.46 -5.57
CA GLN A 121 -1.63 13.99 -4.35
C GLN A 121 -1.58 12.47 -4.26
N ALA A 122 -1.94 11.76 -5.34
CA ALA A 122 -1.85 10.30 -5.37
C ALA A 122 -0.40 9.80 -5.16
N ALA A 123 0.59 10.50 -5.73
CA ALA A 123 2.01 10.15 -5.55
C ALA A 123 2.55 10.45 -4.15
N SER A 124 2.10 11.52 -3.48
CA SER A 124 2.51 11.80 -2.10
C SER A 124 1.97 10.75 -1.13
N GLU A 125 0.71 10.34 -1.31
CA GLU A 125 0.09 9.31 -0.49
C GLU A 125 0.78 7.94 -0.70
N ASP A 126 1.23 7.62 -1.93
CA ASP A 126 1.97 6.38 -2.21
C ASP A 126 3.27 6.31 -1.43
N THR A 127 3.95 7.46 -1.33
CA THR A 127 5.25 7.57 -0.66
C THR A 127 5.09 7.29 0.83
N GLU A 128 4.10 7.92 1.46
CA GLU A 128 3.78 7.71 2.87
C GLU A 128 3.45 6.24 3.16
N GLN A 129 2.66 5.59 2.31
CA GLN A 129 2.30 4.18 2.55
C GLN A 129 3.43 3.20 2.30
N ARG A 130 4.32 3.46 1.34
CA ARG A 130 5.54 2.68 1.18
C ARG A 130 6.44 2.78 2.41
N GLU A 131 6.64 3.98 2.94
CA GLU A 131 7.41 4.19 4.17
C GLU A 131 6.82 3.43 5.36
N ASN A 132 5.49 3.44 5.51
CA ASN A 132 4.80 2.67 6.54
C ASN A 132 5.06 1.16 6.40
N VAL A 133 4.96 0.62 5.19
CA VAL A 133 5.21 -0.81 4.94
C VAL A 133 6.67 -1.18 5.18
N GLU A 134 7.62 -0.34 4.78
CA GLU A 134 9.04 -0.56 5.06
C GLU A 134 9.36 -0.51 6.56
N LEU A 135 8.72 0.40 7.30
CA LEU A 135 8.83 0.45 8.76
C LEU A 135 8.28 -0.83 9.39
N TRP A 136 7.14 -1.32 8.90
CA TRP A 136 6.57 -2.59 9.33
C TRP A 136 7.49 -3.78 9.01
N GLU A 137 8.05 -3.84 7.79
CA GLU A 137 9.01 -4.88 7.44
C GLU A 137 10.20 -4.88 8.40
N LYS A 138 10.75 -3.71 8.76
CA LYS A 138 11.84 -3.62 9.74
C LYS A 138 11.43 -4.08 11.13
N GLN A 139 10.22 -3.72 11.57
CA GLN A 139 9.70 -4.09 12.90
C GLN A 139 9.34 -5.59 13.00
N VAL A 140 8.98 -6.24 11.90
CA VAL A 140 8.64 -7.67 11.87
C VAL A 140 9.87 -8.54 11.55
N ALA A 141 10.74 -8.11 10.63
CA ALA A 141 11.91 -8.89 10.22
C ALA A 141 12.96 -9.03 11.33
N ASN A 142 13.19 -7.98 12.12
CA ASN A 142 14.21 -7.99 13.18
C ASN A 142 13.90 -9.01 14.30
N PRO A 143 12.66 -9.08 14.85
CA PRO A 143 12.27 -10.14 15.76
C PRO A 143 12.40 -11.53 15.14
N TYR A 144 11.96 -11.75 13.89
CA TYR A 144 12.10 -13.07 13.25
C TYR A 144 13.56 -13.50 13.09
N LEU A 145 14.44 -12.60 12.63
CA LEU A 145 15.86 -12.89 12.46
C LEU A 145 16.54 -13.14 13.81
N PHE A 146 16.17 -12.39 14.84
CA PHE A 146 16.63 -12.61 16.21
C PHE A 146 16.20 -13.98 16.75
N LEU A 147 14.94 -14.37 16.52
CA LEU A 147 14.41 -15.67 16.95
C LEU A 147 15.09 -16.83 16.23
N ILE A 148 15.36 -16.69 14.92
CA ILE A 148 16.11 -17.69 14.16
C ILE A 148 17.54 -17.82 14.68
N TYR A 149 18.22 -16.69 14.93
CA TYR A 149 19.58 -16.66 15.46
C TYR A 149 19.67 -17.30 16.86
N GLU A 150 18.72 -16.99 17.75
CA GLU A 150 18.64 -17.59 19.09
C GLU A 150 18.31 -19.09 19.00
N CYS A 151 17.46 -19.50 18.07
CA CYS A 151 17.21 -20.92 17.80
C CYS A 151 18.46 -21.64 17.28
N GLU A 152 19.16 -21.11 16.29
CA GLU A 152 20.32 -21.76 15.66
C GLU A 152 21.50 -21.93 16.63
N ASN A 153 21.72 -20.96 17.53
CA ASN A 153 22.88 -20.93 18.43
C ASN A 153 22.66 -21.57 19.82
N ARG A 154 21.46 -22.05 20.12
CA ARG A 154 21.14 -22.65 21.43
C ARG A 154 21.17 -24.18 21.43
N SER A 155 21.46 -24.72 22.60
CA SER A 155 21.42 -26.16 22.87
C SER A 155 20.00 -26.73 22.78
N LEU A 156 19.91 -28.05 22.63
CA LEU A 156 18.66 -28.76 22.41
C LEU A 156 17.63 -28.55 23.54
N GLU A 157 18.09 -28.47 24.79
CA GLU A 157 17.25 -28.25 25.98
C GLU A 157 16.73 -26.81 26.06
N GLU A 158 17.56 -25.82 25.69
CA GLU A 158 17.16 -24.41 25.63
C GLU A 158 16.11 -24.14 24.54
N ARG A 159 16.16 -24.88 23.42
CA ARG A 159 15.13 -24.80 22.36
C ARG A 159 13.76 -25.30 22.82
N VAL A 160 13.72 -26.33 23.67
CA VAL A 160 12.48 -26.83 24.30
C VAL A 160 11.95 -25.80 25.30
N GLN A 161 12.84 -25.11 26.02
CA GLN A 161 12.45 -24.07 26.98
C GLN A 161 11.86 -22.83 26.29
N MET A 162 12.40 -22.43 25.13
CA MET A 162 11.78 -21.39 24.29
C MET A 162 10.35 -21.76 23.86
N GLN A 163 10.04 -23.04 23.66
CA GLN A 163 8.67 -23.44 23.35
C GLN A 163 7.71 -23.23 24.54
N ASN A 164 8.19 -23.47 25.77
CA ASN A 164 7.43 -23.17 26.99
C ASN A 164 7.20 -21.66 27.18
N ASP A 165 8.07 -20.82 26.60
CA ASP A 165 7.96 -19.35 26.59
C ASP A 165 6.97 -18.80 25.53
N LYS A 166 6.11 -19.65 24.96
CA LYS A 166 5.04 -19.27 24.01
C LYS A 166 5.53 -18.68 22.68
N PHE A 167 6.68 -19.12 22.20
CA PHE A 167 7.24 -18.67 20.92
C PHE A 167 6.32 -18.95 19.72
N ASP A 168 5.60 -20.07 19.71
CA ASP A 168 4.60 -20.39 18.68
C ASP A 168 3.50 -19.30 18.61
N GLU A 169 3.10 -18.72 19.75
CA GLU A 169 2.10 -17.64 19.84
C GLU A 169 2.65 -16.32 19.26
N LEU A 170 3.93 -16.02 19.53
CA LEU A 170 4.61 -14.85 18.97
C LEU A 170 4.73 -14.93 17.45
N ILE A 171 5.18 -16.08 16.91
CA ILE A 171 5.28 -16.32 15.47
C ILE A 171 3.89 -16.20 14.82
N HIS A 172 2.85 -16.78 15.43
CA HIS A 172 1.50 -16.67 14.91
C HIS A 172 1.02 -15.20 14.86
N ARG A 173 1.27 -14.44 15.93
CA ARG A 173 0.90 -13.02 16.00
C ARG A 173 1.64 -12.18 14.96
N LEU A 174 2.92 -12.44 14.72
CA LEU A 174 3.70 -11.74 13.69
C LEU A 174 3.18 -12.05 12.27
N LEU A 175 2.80 -13.30 11.98
CA LEU A 175 2.15 -13.67 10.71
C LEU A 175 0.80 -12.95 10.53
N GLN A 176 -0.03 -12.89 11.57
CA GLN A 176 -1.31 -12.17 11.52
C GLN A 176 -1.10 -10.67 11.24
N LEU A 177 -0.16 -10.03 11.95
CA LEU A 177 0.17 -8.62 11.73
C LEU A 177 0.63 -8.36 10.29
N LYS A 178 1.44 -9.26 9.74
CA LYS A 178 1.89 -9.19 8.34
C LYS A 178 0.74 -9.31 7.35
N GLN A 179 -0.20 -10.24 7.57
CA GLN A 179 -1.39 -10.39 6.73
C GLN A 179 -2.28 -9.14 6.76
N VAL A 180 -2.47 -8.56 7.95
CA VAL A 180 -3.22 -7.31 8.12
C VAL A 180 -2.53 -6.18 7.34
N ALA A 181 -1.21 -6.03 7.49
CA ALA A 181 -0.46 -5.00 6.78
C ALA A 181 -0.54 -5.14 5.24
N MET A 182 -0.41 -6.38 4.73
CA MET A 182 -0.56 -6.68 3.30
C MET A 182 -1.96 -6.35 2.77
N SER A 183 -3.00 -6.70 3.54
CA SER A 183 -4.39 -6.35 3.19
C SER A 183 -4.59 -4.84 3.18
N SER A 184 -4.10 -4.13 4.22
CA SER A 184 -4.19 -2.67 4.30
C SER A 184 -3.49 -1.98 3.14
N LEU A 185 -2.33 -2.48 2.70
CA LEU A 185 -1.64 -1.96 1.52
C LEU A 185 -2.46 -2.16 0.24
N GLN A 186 -3.07 -3.33 0.07
CA GLN A 186 -3.90 -3.61 -1.10
C GLN A 186 -5.16 -2.73 -1.14
N ASP A 187 -5.81 -2.56 0.02
CA ASP A 187 -6.99 -1.69 0.15
C ASP A 187 -6.63 -0.23 -0.08
N TYR A 188 -5.45 0.21 0.39
CA TYR A 188 -4.91 1.53 0.10
C TYR A 188 -4.77 1.77 -1.41
N TYR A 189 -4.14 0.85 -2.15
CA TYR A 189 -3.99 1.06 -3.59
C TYR A 189 -5.34 1.16 -4.32
N ARG A 190 -6.33 0.36 -3.91
CA ARG A 190 -7.69 0.45 -4.45
C ARG A 190 -8.37 1.77 -4.12
N SER A 191 -8.25 2.25 -2.88
CA SER A 191 -8.83 3.55 -2.50
C SER A 191 -8.14 4.69 -3.23
N SER A 192 -6.82 4.64 -3.35
CA SER A 192 -6.02 5.63 -4.07
C SER A 192 -6.43 5.73 -5.55
N GLN A 193 -6.62 4.58 -6.22
CA GLN A 193 -7.12 4.54 -7.59
C GLN A 193 -8.51 5.18 -7.71
N THR A 194 -9.42 4.83 -6.79
CA THR A 194 -10.78 5.38 -6.78
C THR A 194 -10.78 6.90 -6.56
N SER A 195 -9.95 7.38 -5.63
CA SER A 195 -9.78 8.81 -5.36
C SER A 195 -9.22 9.55 -6.57
N LEU A 196 -8.22 8.98 -7.25
CA LEU A 196 -7.67 9.57 -8.47
C LEU A 196 -8.73 9.67 -9.56
N GLU A 197 -9.47 8.60 -9.85
CA GLU A 197 -10.53 8.62 -10.86
C GLU A 197 -11.62 9.64 -10.53
N SER A 198 -12.01 9.74 -9.27
CA SER A 198 -12.95 10.78 -8.81
C SER A 198 -12.39 12.19 -9.06
N CYS A 199 -11.11 12.42 -8.76
CA CYS A 199 -10.44 13.71 -9.00
C CYS A 199 -10.39 14.05 -10.50
N LEU A 200 -9.98 13.10 -11.34
CA LEU A 200 -9.92 13.24 -12.80
C LEU A 200 -11.29 13.49 -13.42
N LYS A 201 -12.33 12.83 -12.90
CA LYS A 201 -13.72 13.06 -13.29
C LYS A 201 -14.17 14.48 -13.00
N THR A 202 -13.83 15.02 -11.83
CA THR A 202 -14.11 16.42 -11.48
C THR A 202 -13.38 17.38 -12.42
N CYS A 203 -12.08 17.14 -12.68
CA CYS A 203 -11.29 17.93 -13.62
C CYS A 203 -11.92 17.97 -15.02
N LEU A 204 -12.36 16.81 -15.53
CA LEU A 204 -13.05 16.74 -16.82
C LEU A 204 -14.38 17.47 -16.79
N SER A 205 -15.18 17.31 -15.73
CA SER A 205 -16.47 17.99 -15.60
C SER A 205 -16.31 19.51 -15.67
N GLU A 206 -15.37 20.06 -14.91
CA GLU A 206 -15.08 21.50 -14.91
C GLU A 206 -14.61 21.99 -16.28
N TYR A 207 -13.77 21.22 -16.97
CA TYR A 207 -13.36 21.53 -18.34
C TYR A 207 -14.56 21.57 -19.29
N LEU A 208 -15.43 20.56 -19.24
CA LEU A 208 -16.61 20.49 -20.11
C LEU A 208 -17.59 21.64 -19.84
N ASP A 209 -17.78 22.04 -18.59
CA ASP A 209 -18.60 23.20 -18.24
C ASP A 209 -18.03 24.51 -18.80
N ARG A 210 -16.70 24.68 -18.74
CA ARG A 210 -16.02 25.82 -19.38
C ARG A 210 -16.21 25.80 -20.90
N VAL A 211 -16.01 24.66 -21.55
CA VAL A 211 -16.23 24.52 -23.00
C VAL A 211 -17.67 24.85 -23.38
N ARG A 212 -18.67 24.38 -22.62
CA ARG A 212 -20.08 24.74 -22.84
C ARG A 212 -20.33 26.24 -22.72
N ALA A 213 -19.72 26.90 -21.74
CA ALA A 213 -19.82 28.34 -21.58
C ALA A 213 -19.20 29.10 -22.77
N ILE A 214 -18.02 28.69 -23.21
CA ILE A 214 -17.34 29.25 -24.40
C ILE A 214 -18.20 29.07 -25.66
N MET A 215 -18.75 27.88 -25.85
CA MET A 215 -19.65 27.56 -26.96
C MET A 215 -20.94 28.39 -26.93
N SER A 216 -21.50 28.65 -25.75
CA SER A 216 -22.67 29.53 -25.59
C SER A 216 -22.38 30.97 -26.02
N VAL A 217 -21.19 31.49 -25.69
CA VAL A 217 -20.73 32.81 -26.13
C VAL A 217 -20.53 32.84 -27.64
N LEU A 218 -19.88 31.81 -28.21
CA LEU A 218 -19.69 31.72 -29.66
C LEU A 218 -21.03 31.68 -30.41
N ASN A 219 -22.01 30.93 -29.91
CA ASN A 219 -23.35 30.87 -30.49
C ASN A 219 -24.03 32.25 -30.47
N LYS A 220 -23.88 33.04 -29.40
CA LYS A 220 -24.38 34.43 -29.38
C LYS A 220 -23.71 35.28 -30.45
N CYS A 221 -22.40 35.16 -30.66
CA CYS A 221 -21.72 35.86 -31.78
C CYS A 221 -22.27 35.45 -33.15
N TYR A 222 -22.60 34.18 -33.33
CA TYR A 222 -23.19 33.67 -34.57
C TYR A 222 -24.59 34.25 -34.83
N SER A 223 -25.38 34.50 -33.78
CA SER A 223 -26.74 35.04 -33.89
C SER A 223 -26.81 36.57 -34.02
N ILE A 224 -25.69 37.27 -33.79
CA ILE A 224 -25.59 38.74 -33.93
C ILE A 224 -25.27 39.15 -35.39
N THR A 225 -25.04 38.18 -36.29
CA THR A 225 -24.93 38.39 -37.74
C THR A 225 -26.28 38.27 -38.41
#